data_AF-A0A1H5H7H3-F1
#
_entry.id   AF-A0A1H5H7H3-F1
#
_cell.length_a   1.000
_cell.length_b   1.000
_cell.length_c   1.000
_cell.angle_alpha   90.00
_cell.angle_beta   90.00
_cell.angle_gamma   90.00
#
_symmetry.space_group_name_H-M   'P 1'
#
loop_
_entity.id
_entity.type
_entity.pdbx_description
1 polymer ?
#
loop_
_entity_poly.entity_id
_entity_poly.type
_entity_poly.pdbx_seq_one_letter_code
_entity_poly.pdbx_strand_id
1 'polypeptide(L)'
;MNRQLAGWLAGTCVLLLGCQAQRHSPALPTKTAAALSPTTASPTASALELLLAQQFDMGMSGAGPHGCLDDLALIKHRPSAGHPLAWVSSYVEMADKVTVRLGRETLLCLSGFPKDKPVTITVRAGGRQYTVPVRHVAKDHAAPPDDNALFDGRTIDVEDAGDDLQESAFWRFLPADPARKSVALAGRLPLTAMAGTVESSYEVPLSWEQGAASLEKWERTRKIAVFGYLVGATVPIGLYRVGRQGQEAVLERTVGHVVMPASRVANFTVPRDVFRLVSDEPSAGEDSHCLSVPQERQACMG
;
A
#
# COMPACT_ATOMS: atom_id res chain seq x y z
N MET A 1 42.87 -30.28 14.52
CA MET A 1 42.02 -30.43 15.72
C MET A 1 40.98 -29.32 15.72
N ASN A 2 39.70 -29.70 15.86
CA ASN A 2 38.46 -28.91 16.11
C ASN A 2 38.11 -27.80 15.10
N ARG A 3 37.10 -27.86 14.22
CA ARG A 3 35.68 -28.30 14.24
C ARG A 3 34.74 -27.41 15.08
N GLN A 4 33.86 -26.67 14.38
CA GLN A 4 32.50 -26.15 14.70
C GLN A 4 32.28 -24.80 13.97
N LEU A 5 31.13 -24.36 13.44
CA LEU A 5 29.87 -24.93 12.90
C LEU A 5 28.98 -23.69 12.59
N ALA A 6 28.33 -23.63 11.42
CA ALA A 6 27.13 -22.84 11.08
C ALA A 6 27.22 -21.29 11.16
N GLY A 7 26.48 -20.48 10.41
CA GLY A 7 25.34 -20.73 9.53
C GLY A 7 25.03 -19.50 8.68
N TRP A 8 24.30 -19.77 7.61
CA TRP A 8 23.85 -18.87 6.56
C TRP A 8 22.99 -17.70 7.06
N LEU A 9 23.10 -16.55 6.38
CA LEU A 9 22.00 -15.59 6.23
C LEU A 9 21.85 -15.29 4.74
N ALA A 10 20.84 -15.92 4.15
CA ALA A 10 20.31 -15.61 2.84
C ALA A 10 19.73 -14.18 2.90
N GLY A 11 20.32 -13.28 2.12
CA GLY A 11 19.76 -11.95 1.89
C GLY A 11 18.61 -12.08 0.91
N THR A 12 17.39 -12.10 1.44
CA THR A 12 16.16 -11.99 0.66
C THR A 12 16.19 -10.64 -0.08
N CYS A 13 16.33 -10.69 -1.40
CA CYS A 13 16.27 -9.53 -2.27
C CYS A 13 14.80 -9.07 -2.33
N VAL A 14 14.40 -8.19 -1.41
CA VAL A 14 13.08 -7.54 -1.43
C VAL A 14 13.13 -6.45 -2.50
N LEU A 15 12.73 -6.80 -3.72
CA LEU A 15 12.58 -5.84 -4.81
C LEU A 15 11.17 -5.23 -4.75
N LEU A 16 11.04 -4.07 -4.10
CA LEU A 16 9.86 -3.20 -4.18
C LEU A 16 9.96 -2.39 -5.49
N LEU A 17 9.18 -2.76 -6.51
CA LEU A 17 9.24 -2.17 -7.86
C LEU A 17 7.90 -1.53 -8.27
N GLY A 18 7.93 -0.25 -8.65
CA GLY A 18 6.81 0.51 -9.20
C GLY A 18 7.29 1.63 -10.13
N CYS A 19 6.63 1.81 -11.29
CA CYS A 19 7.26 2.33 -12.51
C CYS A 19 6.38 3.36 -13.24
N GLN A 20 6.98 4.38 -13.88
CA GLN A 20 6.32 5.24 -14.87
C GLN A 20 6.80 4.94 -16.29
N ALA A 21 5.88 4.71 -17.22
CA ALA A 21 6.16 4.55 -18.65
C ALA A 21 6.02 5.89 -19.39
N GLN A 22 7.09 6.33 -20.04
CA GLN A 22 7.14 7.52 -20.87
C GLN A 22 6.64 7.17 -22.28
N ARG A 23 5.42 7.59 -22.63
CA ARG A 23 4.84 7.32 -23.95
C ARG A 23 5.59 8.11 -25.03
N HIS A 24 6.23 7.42 -25.97
CA HIS A 24 6.52 7.99 -27.28
C HIS A 24 5.24 7.88 -28.14
N SER A 25 4.51 8.99 -28.28
CA SER A 25 3.40 9.08 -29.22
C SER A 25 3.92 9.27 -30.65
N PRO A 26 3.57 8.41 -31.63
CA PRO A 26 3.61 8.83 -33.02
C PRO A 26 2.42 9.75 -33.30
N ALA A 27 2.69 10.92 -33.87
CA ALA A 27 1.67 11.89 -34.27
C ALA A 27 0.85 11.38 -35.46
N LEU A 28 -0.48 11.58 -35.43
CA LEU A 28 -1.38 11.56 -36.61
C LEU A 28 -2.75 12.19 -36.23
N PRO A 29 -3.55 12.64 -37.21
CA PRO A 29 -3.86 14.04 -37.44
C PRO A 29 -5.24 14.47 -36.92
N THR A 30 -5.38 15.79 -36.74
CA THR A 30 -6.61 16.52 -36.38
C THR A 30 -7.83 16.14 -37.23
N LYS A 31 -8.90 15.67 -36.59
CA LYS A 31 -10.29 15.91 -37.02
C LYS A 31 -11.25 16.01 -35.82
N THR A 32 -11.79 17.21 -35.70
CA THR A 32 -13.06 17.72 -35.15
C THR A 32 -13.88 16.89 -34.15
N ALA A 33 -14.25 17.58 -33.07
CA ALA A 33 -15.04 17.14 -31.93
C ALA A 33 -16.46 16.64 -32.25
N ALA A 34 -16.88 15.63 -31.49
CA ALA A 34 -18.27 15.45 -31.07
C ALA A 34 -18.27 15.23 -29.55
N ALA A 35 -18.94 16.12 -28.83
CA ALA A 35 -19.10 16.05 -27.39
C ALA A 35 -19.95 14.82 -27.02
N LEU A 36 -19.33 13.84 -26.36
CA LEU A 36 -20.02 12.75 -25.68
C LEU A 36 -19.88 12.98 -24.18
N SER A 37 -21.02 13.16 -23.52
CA SER A 37 -21.14 13.21 -22.06
C SER A 37 -20.43 11.99 -21.42
N PRO A 38 -19.68 12.15 -20.32
CA PRO A 38 -18.98 11.04 -19.70
C PRO A 38 -20.00 10.15 -18.99
N THR A 39 -20.44 9.10 -19.70
CA THR A 39 -21.13 7.98 -19.06
C THR A 39 -20.05 7.20 -18.32
N THR A 40 -20.15 7.13 -16.99
CA THR A 40 -19.28 6.32 -16.14
C THR A 40 -19.61 4.84 -16.37
N ALA A 41 -19.28 4.33 -17.55
CA ALA A 41 -19.40 2.93 -17.87
C ALA A 41 -18.39 2.18 -17.01
N SER A 42 -18.87 1.30 -16.13
CA SER A 42 -18.00 0.34 -15.46
C SER A 42 -17.25 -0.45 -16.54
N PRO A 43 -15.92 -0.63 -16.43
CA PRO A 43 -15.21 -1.45 -17.39
C PRO A 43 -15.85 -2.85 -17.39
N THR A 44 -16.26 -3.31 -18.57
CA THR A 44 -16.80 -4.67 -18.74
C THR A 44 -15.71 -5.68 -18.37
N ALA A 45 -16.09 -6.92 -18.03
CA ALA A 45 -15.11 -7.99 -17.78
C ALA A 45 -14.09 -8.10 -18.93
N SER A 46 -14.53 -7.92 -20.17
CA SER A 46 -13.66 -7.87 -21.36
C SER A 46 -12.67 -6.70 -21.34
N ALA A 47 -13.02 -5.53 -20.81
CA ALA A 47 -12.10 -4.40 -20.69
C ALA A 47 -11.02 -4.64 -19.62
N LEU A 48 -11.37 -5.30 -18.51
CA LEU A 48 -10.39 -5.69 -17.50
C LEU A 48 -9.45 -6.79 -18.00
N GLU A 49 -9.94 -7.75 -18.77
CA GLU A 49 -9.09 -8.75 -19.45
C GLU A 49 -8.14 -8.09 -20.47
N LEU A 50 -8.63 -7.11 -21.25
CA LEU A 50 -7.78 -6.34 -22.16
C LEU A 50 -6.71 -5.54 -21.43
N LEU A 51 -7.05 -4.95 -20.27
CA LEU A 51 -6.08 -4.29 -19.42
C LEU A 51 -5.05 -5.30 -18.92
N LEU A 52 -5.47 -6.45 -18.37
CA LEU A 52 -4.56 -7.50 -17.92
C LEU A 52 -3.60 -7.96 -19.03
N ALA A 53 -4.09 -8.09 -20.27
CA ALA A 53 -3.26 -8.52 -21.39
C ALA A 53 -2.17 -7.52 -21.81
N GLN A 54 -2.16 -6.30 -21.26
CA GLN A 54 -1.10 -5.32 -21.55
C GLN A 54 0.23 -5.76 -20.92
N GLN A 55 1.27 -5.75 -21.75
CA GLN A 55 2.65 -5.80 -21.26
C GLN A 55 2.97 -4.49 -20.54
N PHE A 56 3.81 -4.55 -19.52
CA PHE A 56 4.23 -3.36 -18.79
C PHE A 56 5.71 -3.41 -18.44
N ASP A 57 6.32 -2.23 -18.50
CA ASP A 57 7.71 -2.06 -18.11
C ASP A 57 7.84 -2.12 -16.59
N MET A 58 8.79 -2.90 -16.07
CA MET A 58 9.25 -2.71 -14.69
C MET A 58 10.25 -1.54 -14.62
N GLY A 59 9.78 -0.32 -14.91
CA GLY A 59 10.55 0.90 -14.68
C GLY A 59 11.04 1.18 -13.23
N MET A 60 11.70 2.32 -13.08
CA MET A 60 12.32 2.77 -11.82
C MET A 60 11.41 3.72 -11.02
N SER A 61 11.50 3.62 -9.69
CA SER A 61 10.84 4.53 -8.74
C SER A 61 11.40 5.96 -8.81
N GLY A 62 10.52 6.94 -8.90
CA GLY A 62 10.74 8.33 -8.46
C GLY A 62 9.57 8.74 -7.55
N ALA A 63 9.71 9.54 -6.51
CA ALA A 63 10.84 10.23 -5.92
C ALA A 63 10.76 10.12 -4.38
N GLY A 64 11.81 10.58 -3.69
CA GLY A 64 12.00 10.53 -2.25
C GLY A 64 10.92 11.20 -1.38
N PRO A 65 11.17 11.30 -0.07
CA PRO A 65 10.16 11.09 0.96
C PRO A 65 9.09 12.18 0.96
N HIS A 66 7.83 11.74 1.02
CA HIS A 66 6.76 12.55 1.56
C HIS A 66 6.84 12.46 3.08
N GLY A 67 7.17 13.58 3.70
CA GLY A 67 7.26 13.68 5.15
C GLY A 67 5.98 14.22 5.75
N CYS A 68 5.79 13.99 7.05
CA CYS A 68 4.68 14.57 7.79
C CYS A 68 4.62 16.12 7.66
N LEU A 69 5.75 16.77 7.38
CA LEU A 69 5.80 18.22 7.29
C LEU A 69 4.97 18.75 6.10
N ASP A 70 5.01 18.04 4.97
CA ASP A 70 4.28 18.41 3.75
C ASP A 70 2.76 18.28 3.95
N ASP A 71 2.33 17.27 4.71
CA ASP A 71 0.92 17.03 5.02
C ASP A 71 0.26 18.20 5.76
N LEU A 72 1.01 18.90 6.61
CA LEU A 72 0.47 19.99 7.43
C LEU A 72 -0.17 21.11 6.60
N ALA A 73 0.33 21.36 5.39
CA ALA A 73 -0.25 22.33 4.46
C ALA A 73 -1.58 21.86 3.85
N LEU A 74 -1.83 20.55 3.82
CA LEU A 74 -3.01 19.93 3.22
C LEU A 74 -4.18 19.77 4.20
N ILE A 75 -3.93 19.92 5.50
CA ILE A 75 -4.93 19.77 6.55
C ILE A 75 -5.68 21.10 6.76
N LYS A 76 -6.80 21.25 6.03
CA LYS A 76 -7.62 22.48 5.97
C LYS A 76 -8.17 22.98 7.32
N HIS A 77 -8.30 22.10 8.31
CA HIS A 77 -8.77 22.43 9.66
C HIS A 77 -7.71 22.10 10.70
N ARG A 78 -6.47 22.50 10.45
CA ARG A 78 -5.41 22.36 11.43
C ARG A 78 -5.88 23.03 12.74
N PRO A 79 -5.81 22.34 13.87
CA PRO A 79 -5.87 22.99 15.17
C PRO A 79 -4.87 24.17 15.19
N SER A 80 -5.16 25.23 15.95
CA SER A 80 -4.24 26.38 16.07
C SER A 80 -2.80 25.93 16.34
N ALA A 81 -1.80 26.74 15.96
CA ALA A 81 -0.40 26.43 16.25
C ALA A 81 -0.23 26.04 17.74
N GLY A 82 0.39 24.88 17.99
CA GLY A 82 0.57 24.32 19.34
C GLY A 82 -0.48 23.31 19.81
N HIS A 83 -1.52 23.04 19.02
CA HIS A 83 -2.46 21.96 19.34
C HIS A 83 -2.01 20.61 18.74
N PRO A 84 -2.14 19.52 19.50
CA PRO A 84 -1.71 18.19 19.09
C PRO A 84 -2.49 17.70 17.87
N LEU A 85 -1.80 17.05 16.94
CA LEU A 85 -2.41 16.44 15.76
C LEU A 85 -1.75 15.10 15.46
N ALA A 86 -2.56 14.07 15.25
CA ALA A 86 -2.09 12.76 14.82
C ALA A 86 -2.83 12.32 13.56
N TRP A 87 -2.11 11.79 12.59
CA TRP A 87 -2.68 11.28 11.35
C TRP A 87 -1.78 10.22 10.74
N VAL A 88 -2.32 9.53 9.74
CA VAL A 88 -1.53 8.70 8.83
C VAL A 88 -1.69 9.22 7.43
N SER A 89 -0.63 9.12 6.62
CA SER A 89 -0.64 9.55 5.23
C SER A 89 0.07 8.54 4.37
N SER A 90 -0.50 8.28 3.20
CA SER A 90 0.15 7.50 2.14
C SER A 90 0.66 8.46 1.07
N TYR A 91 1.85 8.20 0.53
CA TYR A 91 2.43 9.06 -0.50
C TYR A 91 1.55 9.19 -1.75
N VAL A 92 1.39 10.43 -2.21
CA VAL A 92 0.79 10.79 -3.49
C VAL A 92 1.57 11.94 -4.10
N GLU A 93 2.10 11.76 -5.31
CA GLU A 93 2.94 12.72 -6.03
C GLU A 93 2.32 14.13 -6.16
N MET A 94 0.99 14.23 -6.22
CA MET A 94 0.24 15.49 -6.28
C MET A 94 -1.00 15.44 -5.37
N ALA A 95 -0.77 15.39 -4.05
CA ALA A 95 -1.84 15.39 -3.06
C ALA A 95 -2.50 16.78 -2.91
N ASP A 96 -3.84 16.83 -2.91
CA ASP A 96 -4.63 18.01 -2.54
C ASP A 96 -5.18 17.94 -1.09
N LYS A 97 -5.02 16.77 -0.46
CA LYS A 97 -5.44 16.46 0.92
C LYS A 97 -4.69 15.23 1.44
N VAL A 98 -4.59 15.12 2.75
CA VAL A 98 -4.10 13.91 3.43
C VAL A 98 -5.06 12.75 3.18
N THR A 99 -4.55 11.61 2.73
CA THR A 99 -5.32 10.37 2.56
C THR A 99 -4.49 9.17 2.93
N VAL A 100 -5.15 8.07 3.29
CA VAL A 100 -4.52 6.76 3.42
C VAL A 100 -4.98 5.86 2.27
N ARG A 101 -4.11 4.98 1.77
CA ARG A 101 -4.37 4.05 0.68
C ARG A 101 -4.00 2.62 1.07
N LEU A 102 -4.85 1.66 0.73
CA LEU A 102 -4.54 0.25 0.95
C LEU A 102 -3.35 -0.17 0.08
N GLY A 103 -2.42 -0.92 0.66
CA GLY A 103 -1.26 -1.48 -0.04
C GLY A 103 -0.18 -0.45 -0.42
N ARG A 104 -0.29 0.80 0.03
CA ARG A 104 0.71 1.85 -0.21
C ARG A 104 1.57 2.09 1.03
N GLU A 105 2.80 2.54 0.79
CA GLU A 105 3.67 3.07 1.84
C GLU A 105 2.99 4.23 2.55
N THR A 106 3.03 4.17 3.87
CA THR A 106 2.31 5.01 4.80
C THR A 106 3.20 5.28 5.99
N LEU A 107 3.03 6.43 6.62
CA LEU A 107 3.67 6.79 7.87
C LEU A 107 2.66 7.31 8.89
N LEU A 108 3.03 7.26 10.17
CA LEU A 108 2.30 7.83 11.29
C LEU A 108 2.96 9.15 11.65
N CYS A 109 2.15 10.20 11.73
CA CYS A 109 2.59 11.56 12.00
C CYS A 109 1.98 12.06 13.30
N LEU A 110 2.82 12.65 14.15
CA LEU A 110 2.42 13.26 15.42
C LEU A 110 3.02 14.66 15.49
N SER A 111 2.18 15.69 15.60
CA SER A 111 2.60 17.07 15.81
C SER A 111 2.08 17.56 17.15
N GLY A 112 2.86 18.33 17.92
CA GLY A 112 2.37 18.96 19.15
C GLY A 112 2.21 18.03 20.35
N PHE A 113 2.73 16.81 20.29
CA PHE A 113 2.65 15.84 21.39
C PHE A 113 3.89 15.93 22.30
N PRO A 114 3.71 15.92 23.63
CA PRO A 114 4.82 15.94 24.58
C PRO A 114 5.69 14.69 24.45
N LYS A 115 6.99 14.88 24.19
CA LYS A 115 7.98 13.79 23.99
C LYS A 115 8.28 13.00 25.26
N ASP A 116 8.02 13.57 26.43
CA ASP A 116 8.25 12.97 27.76
C ASP A 116 7.06 12.13 28.26
N LYS A 117 5.93 12.12 27.54
CA LYS A 117 4.73 11.36 27.93
C LYS A 117 4.49 10.21 26.95
N PRO A 118 3.99 9.06 27.44
CA PRO A 118 3.59 7.98 26.54
C PRO A 118 2.43 8.45 25.66
N VAL A 119 2.60 8.31 24.35
CA VAL A 119 1.54 8.54 23.37
C VAL A 119 0.88 7.20 23.05
N THR A 120 -0.43 7.17 22.95
CA THR A 120 -1.18 6.01 22.43
C THR A 120 -2.03 6.42 21.26
N ILE A 121 -2.04 5.62 20.19
CA ILE A 121 -2.94 5.78 19.06
C ILE A 121 -4.08 4.79 19.18
N THR A 122 -5.28 5.27 18.97
CA THR A 122 -6.50 4.50 18.99
C THR A 122 -7.21 4.61 17.65
N VAL A 123 -7.47 3.48 17.02
CA VAL A 123 -8.22 3.38 15.77
C VAL A 123 -9.52 2.65 16.00
N ARG A 124 -10.61 3.13 15.39
CA ARG A 124 -11.92 2.46 15.42
C ARG A 124 -12.25 1.88 14.05
N ALA A 125 -12.52 0.58 13.98
CA ALA A 125 -12.92 -0.08 12.75
C ALA A 125 -13.90 -1.22 13.03
N GLY A 126 -15.09 -1.16 12.43
CA GLY A 126 -16.08 -2.25 12.48
C GLY A 126 -16.62 -2.51 13.89
N GLY A 127 -16.84 -1.44 14.67
CA GLY A 127 -17.27 -1.54 16.07
C GLY A 127 -16.18 -1.99 17.04
N ARG A 128 -14.95 -2.21 16.57
CA ARG A 128 -13.79 -2.56 17.40
C ARG A 128 -12.88 -1.35 17.58
N GLN A 129 -12.26 -1.28 18.74
CA GLN A 129 -11.24 -0.30 19.07
C GLN A 129 -9.89 -1.02 19.18
N TYR A 130 -8.88 -0.45 18.53
CA TYR A 130 -7.51 -0.94 18.54
C TYR A 130 -6.64 0.16 19.12
N THR A 131 -5.86 -0.15 20.15
CA THR A 131 -4.98 0.83 20.80
C THR A 131 -3.55 0.35 20.72
N VAL A 132 -2.67 1.20 20.21
CA VAL A 132 -1.25 0.92 19.99
C VAL A 132 -0.42 1.97 20.73
N PRO A 133 0.57 1.56 21.53
CA PRO A 133 1.48 2.51 22.15
C PRO A 133 2.46 3.05 21.11
N VAL A 134 2.95 4.26 21.35
CA VAL A 134 4.03 4.88 20.57
C VAL A 134 5.25 5.04 21.46
N ARG A 135 6.42 4.74 20.91
CA ARG A 135 7.70 4.91 21.58
C ARG A 135 8.59 5.85 20.78
N HIS A 136 9.04 6.91 21.44
CA HIS A 136 10.05 7.79 20.87
C HIS A 136 11.41 7.10 20.86
N VAL A 137 12.07 7.10 19.71
CA VAL A 137 13.42 6.55 19.52
C VAL A 137 14.36 7.61 18.98
N ALA A 138 15.67 7.31 18.96
CA ALA A 138 16.64 8.20 18.33
C ALA A 138 16.36 8.30 16.81
N LYS A 139 16.74 9.42 16.21
CA LYS A 139 16.66 9.62 14.76
C LYS A 139 17.38 8.50 14.00
N ASP A 140 16.80 8.06 12.88
CA ASP A 140 17.27 6.97 12.03
C ASP A 140 17.27 5.59 12.74
N HIS A 141 16.57 5.46 13.88
CA HIS A 141 16.44 4.20 14.62
C HIS A 141 15.00 3.68 14.68
N ALA A 142 14.03 4.36 14.06
CA ALA A 142 12.67 3.86 13.96
C ALA A 142 12.64 2.57 13.10
N ALA A 143 12.22 1.46 13.71
CA ALA A 143 12.01 0.23 12.97
C ALA A 143 10.73 0.34 12.12
N PRO A 144 10.74 -0.11 10.84
CA PRO A 144 9.53 -0.19 10.03
C PRO A 144 8.43 -0.99 10.74
N PRO A 145 7.23 -0.43 10.92
CA PRO A 145 6.10 -1.17 11.44
C PRO A 145 5.65 -2.29 10.48
N ASP A 146 4.92 -3.28 10.99
CA ASP A 146 4.29 -4.30 10.15
C ASP A 146 3.03 -3.74 9.46
N ASP A 147 2.54 -4.40 8.41
CA ASP A 147 1.35 -4.00 7.65
C ASP A 147 0.08 -3.76 8.50
N ASN A 148 0.01 -4.42 9.66
CA ASN A 148 -1.11 -4.38 10.60
C ASN A 148 -0.84 -3.47 11.82
N ALA A 149 0.16 -2.59 11.76
CA ALA A 149 0.69 -1.83 12.90
C ALA A 149 -0.35 -1.08 13.74
N LEU A 150 -1.42 -0.54 13.13
CA LEU A 150 -2.48 0.18 13.86
C LEU A 150 -3.54 -0.74 14.49
N PHE A 151 -3.46 -2.05 14.28
CA PHE A 151 -4.53 -3.00 14.57
C PHE A 151 -4.06 -4.27 15.31
N ASP A 152 -2.78 -4.39 15.66
CA ASP A 152 -2.22 -5.52 16.39
C ASP A 152 -1.85 -5.22 17.86
N GLY A 153 -1.92 -3.96 18.28
CA GLY A 153 -1.57 -3.52 19.63
C GLY A 153 -0.07 -3.42 19.90
N ARG A 154 0.78 -3.63 18.90
CA ARG A 154 2.24 -3.50 19.05
C ARG A 154 2.66 -2.04 19.02
N THR A 155 3.81 -1.78 19.65
CA THR A 155 4.39 -0.44 19.70
C THR A 155 4.83 0.01 18.32
N ILE A 156 4.51 1.26 17.97
CA ILE A 156 5.06 1.95 16.80
C ILE A 156 6.17 2.88 17.28
N ASP A 157 7.36 2.73 16.69
CA ASP A 157 8.48 3.63 16.95
C ASP A 157 8.33 4.90 16.12
N VAL A 158 8.58 6.05 16.75
CA VAL A 158 8.61 7.36 16.08
C VAL A 158 9.89 8.08 16.42
N GLU A 159 10.39 8.87 15.48
CA GLU A 159 11.57 9.70 15.62
C GLU A 159 11.24 11.18 15.42
N ASP A 160 12.17 12.04 15.84
CA ASP A 160 12.04 13.49 15.71
C ASP A 160 12.29 13.94 14.26
N ALA A 161 11.23 14.45 13.62
CA ALA A 161 11.27 14.99 12.27
C ALA A 161 11.56 16.51 12.24
N GLY A 162 11.72 17.16 13.40
CA GLY A 162 11.86 18.61 13.51
C GLY A 162 10.51 19.32 13.59
N ASP A 163 10.50 20.64 13.85
CA ASP A 163 9.26 21.46 13.88
C ASP A 163 8.12 20.90 14.75
N ASP A 164 8.48 20.31 15.90
CA ASP A 164 7.55 19.67 16.84
C ASP A 164 6.75 18.51 16.22
N LEU A 165 7.38 17.84 15.26
CA LEU A 165 6.87 16.72 14.49
C LEU A 165 7.63 15.45 14.83
N GLN A 166 6.89 14.36 14.95
CA GLN A 166 7.43 13.02 15.09
C GLN A 166 6.82 12.15 14.00
N GLU A 167 7.62 11.28 13.41
CA GLU A 167 7.19 10.37 12.36
C GLU A 167 7.70 8.96 12.58
N SER A 168 6.94 7.97 12.14
CA SER A 168 7.42 6.59 12.10
C SER A 168 8.22 6.33 10.82
N ALA A 169 8.99 5.23 10.81
CA ALA A 169 9.40 4.64 9.55
C ALA A 169 8.19 4.26 8.68
N PHE A 170 8.39 4.22 7.36
CA PHE A 170 7.35 3.83 6.41
C PHE A 170 6.95 2.35 6.60
N TRP A 171 5.66 2.06 6.47
CA TRP A 171 5.14 0.71 6.34
C TRP A 171 4.04 0.64 5.27
N ARG A 172 3.70 -0.55 4.79
CA ARG A 172 2.59 -0.73 3.86
C ARG A 172 1.27 -0.79 4.63
N PHE A 173 0.36 0.16 4.39
CA PHE A 173 -0.95 0.14 5.06
C PHE A 173 -1.86 -0.95 4.48
N LEU A 174 -1.83 -2.15 5.08
CA LEU A 174 -2.64 -3.28 4.66
C LEU A 174 -3.08 -4.11 5.88
N PRO A 175 -4.02 -3.58 6.69
CA PRO A 175 -4.47 -4.28 7.88
C PRO A 175 -5.03 -5.67 7.58
N ALA A 176 -5.04 -6.54 8.58
CA ALA A 176 -5.67 -7.86 8.49
C ALA A 176 -7.20 -7.75 8.53
N ASP A 177 -7.89 -8.79 8.03
CA ASP A 177 -9.32 -8.94 8.29
C ASP A 177 -9.55 -9.21 9.80
N PRO A 178 -10.62 -8.67 10.42
CA PRO A 178 -11.73 -7.96 9.81
C PRO A 178 -11.53 -6.44 9.66
N ALA A 179 -10.42 -5.88 10.18
CA ALA A 179 -10.18 -4.44 10.21
C ALA A 179 -10.14 -3.83 8.81
N ARG A 180 -9.43 -4.48 7.87
CA ARG A 180 -9.34 -4.04 6.47
C ARG A 180 -10.71 -3.83 5.81
N LYS A 181 -11.58 -4.83 5.88
CA LYS A 181 -12.95 -4.74 5.35
C LYS A 181 -13.75 -3.61 6.00
N SER A 182 -13.54 -3.41 7.30
CA SER A 182 -14.27 -2.39 8.06
C SER A 182 -13.83 -0.97 7.70
N VAL A 183 -12.52 -0.72 7.60
CA VAL A 183 -11.96 0.56 7.12
C VAL A 183 -12.41 0.83 5.69
N ALA A 184 -12.34 -0.20 4.84
CA ALA A 184 -12.75 -0.12 3.45
C ALA A 184 -14.24 0.24 3.28
N LEU A 185 -15.12 -0.35 4.09
CA LEU A 185 -16.56 -0.01 4.11
C LEU A 185 -16.82 1.41 4.65
N ALA A 186 -16.07 1.84 5.66
CA ALA A 186 -16.22 3.17 6.25
C ALA A 186 -15.71 4.30 5.34
N GLY A 187 -14.78 3.98 4.44
CA GLY A 187 -14.13 4.94 3.53
C GLY A 187 -13.25 5.97 4.25
N ARG A 188 -12.91 5.72 5.52
CA ARG A 188 -12.13 6.60 6.38
C ARG A 188 -11.51 5.80 7.52
N LEU A 189 -10.46 6.37 8.11
CA LEU A 189 -9.76 5.84 9.26
C LEU A 189 -9.87 6.84 10.41
N PRO A 190 -10.79 6.64 11.36
CA PRO A 190 -10.84 7.46 12.56
C PRO A 190 -9.67 7.11 13.47
N LEU A 191 -8.86 8.11 13.77
CA LEU A 191 -7.66 8.01 14.58
C LEU A 191 -7.75 9.00 15.74
N THR A 192 -7.53 8.52 16.95
CA THR A 192 -7.43 9.32 18.17
C THR A 192 -6.06 9.09 18.78
N ALA A 193 -5.34 10.15 19.11
CA ALA A 193 -4.07 10.08 19.82
C ALA A 193 -4.19 10.72 21.20
N MET A 194 -3.61 10.08 22.20
CA MET A 194 -3.63 10.55 23.58
C MET A 194 -2.24 10.57 24.20
N ALA A 195 -1.93 11.62 24.97
CA ALA A 195 -0.74 11.75 25.80
C ALA A 195 -1.09 12.39 27.15
N GLY A 196 -1.35 11.57 28.17
CA GLY A 196 -1.92 12.05 29.44
C GLY A 196 -3.31 12.64 29.22
N THR A 197 -3.48 13.95 29.48
CA THR A 197 -4.75 14.68 29.27
C THR A 197 -4.85 15.34 27.88
N VAL A 198 -3.81 15.22 27.07
CA VAL A 198 -3.76 15.79 25.73
C VAL A 198 -4.37 14.78 24.75
N GLU A 199 -5.39 15.20 24.01
CA GLU A 199 -6.08 14.37 23.02
C GLU A 199 -6.11 15.08 21.67
N SER A 200 -5.94 14.30 20.60
CA SER A 200 -6.25 14.70 19.23
C SER A 200 -7.10 13.63 18.56
N SER A 201 -8.07 14.04 17.75
CA SER A 201 -8.90 13.15 16.96
C SER A 201 -8.97 13.66 15.53
N TYR A 202 -8.67 12.78 14.57
CA TYR A 202 -8.66 13.09 13.15
C TYR A 202 -9.17 11.89 12.33
N GLU A 203 -10.02 12.16 11.34
CA GLU A 203 -10.52 11.13 10.43
C GLU A 203 -9.79 11.25 9.09
N VAL A 204 -8.89 10.31 8.81
CA VAL A 204 -8.17 10.29 7.54
C VAL A 204 -9.05 9.65 6.47
N PRO A 205 -9.39 10.34 5.36
CA PRO A 205 -10.13 9.73 4.27
C PRO A 205 -9.34 8.59 3.62
N LEU A 206 -10.03 7.49 3.30
CA LEU A 206 -9.48 6.44 2.47
C LEU A 206 -9.56 6.88 1.00
N SER A 207 -8.41 6.91 0.31
CA SER A 207 -8.38 7.10 -1.13
C SER A 207 -8.35 5.75 -1.84
N TRP A 208 -9.13 5.63 -2.91
CA TRP A 208 -9.21 4.39 -3.67
C TRP A 208 -8.21 4.39 -4.80
N GLU A 209 -7.37 3.36 -4.79
CA GLU A 209 -6.50 3.02 -5.88
C GLU A 209 -6.71 1.54 -6.20
N GLN A 210 -6.86 1.22 -7.49
CA GLN A 210 -6.97 -0.17 -7.93
C GLN A 210 -5.62 -0.84 -7.76
N GLY A 211 -5.63 -2.03 -7.18
CA GLY A 211 -4.41 -2.81 -7.03
C GLY A 211 -4.61 -4.08 -6.23
N ALA A 212 -3.49 -4.75 -6.01
CA ALA A 212 -3.42 -5.91 -5.16
C ALA A 212 -2.08 -5.97 -4.43
N ALA A 213 -2.06 -6.67 -3.30
CA ALA A 213 -0.87 -6.81 -2.47
C ALA A 213 -0.87 -8.15 -1.73
N SER A 214 0.32 -8.73 -1.57
CA SER A 214 0.58 -9.90 -0.72
C SER A 214 0.14 -9.61 0.71
N LEU A 215 -0.58 -10.52 1.37
CA LEU A 215 -0.92 -10.36 2.78
C LEU A 215 0.28 -10.72 3.66
N GLU A 216 0.32 -10.15 4.87
CA GLU A 216 1.28 -10.54 5.91
C GLU A 216 1.34 -12.08 6.05
N LYS A 217 2.55 -12.61 6.22
CA LYS A 217 2.83 -14.05 6.23
C LYS A 217 2.38 -14.75 4.92
N TRP A 218 2.54 -14.08 3.79
CA TRP A 218 2.27 -14.58 2.43
C TRP A 218 2.80 -16.00 2.21
N GLU A 219 4.02 -16.27 2.65
CA GLU A 219 4.65 -17.60 2.55
C GLU A 219 3.81 -18.74 3.12
N ARG A 220 2.99 -18.44 4.15
CA ARG A 220 2.11 -19.40 4.82
C ARG A 220 0.69 -19.34 4.29
N THR A 221 0.19 -18.14 4.01
CA THR A 221 -1.22 -17.91 3.69
C THR A 221 -1.52 -18.09 2.20
N ARG A 222 -0.56 -17.77 1.33
CA ARG A 222 -0.71 -17.69 -0.13
C ARG A 222 -1.85 -16.77 -0.54
N LYS A 223 -2.11 -15.72 0.23
CA LYS A 223 -3.23 -14.81 0.01
C LYS A 223 -2.80 -13.42 -0.39
N ILE A 224 -3.40 -12.92 -1.47
CA ILE A 224 -3.32 -11.51 -1.84
C ILE A 224 -4.65 -10.83 -1.48
N ALA A 225 -4.59 -9.55 -1.11
CA ALA A 225 -5.76 -8.68 -1.11
C ALA A 225 -5.84 -7.96 -2.45
N VAL A 226 -7.03 -7.92 -3.04
CA VAL A 226 -7.39 -7.15 -4.24
C VAL A 226 -8.36 -6.06 -3.81
N PHE A 227 -8.09 -4.81 -4.19
CA PHE A 227 -8.81 -3.65 -3.67
C PHE A 227 -8.98 -2.52 -4.70
N GLY A 228 -9.90 -1.60 -4.43
CA GLY A 228 -10.08 -0.38 -5.22
C GLY A 228 -10.94 -0.52 -6.46
N TYR A 229 -11.30 -1.74 -6.87
CA TYR A 229 -12.24 -1.99 -7.97
C TYR A 229 -13.70 -1.74 -7.57
N LEU A 230 -14.58 -1.54 -8.55
CA LEU A 230 -16.01 -1.31 -8.32
C LEU A 230 -16.70 -2.58 -7.79
N VAL A 231 -17.78 -2.39 -7.02
CA VAL A 231 -18.59 -3.50 -6.48
C VAL A 231 -19.19 -4.31 -7.63
N GLY A 232 -19.12 -5.64 -7.53
CA GLY A 232 -19.60 -6.56 -8.56
C GLY A 232 -18.66 -6.75 -9.75
N ALA A 233 -17.55 -6.02 -9.83
CA ALA A 233 -16.55 -6.24 -10.87
C ALA A 233 -15.89 -7.61 -10.70
N THR A 234 -15.75 -8.35 -11.81
CA THR A 234 -14.93 -9.56 -11.87
C THR A 234 -13.51 -9.15 -12.25
N VAL A 235 -12.60 -9.18 -11.29
CA VAL A 235 -11.21 -8.77 -11.47
C VAL A 235 -10.36 -10.02 -11.72
N PRO A 236 -9.77 -10.19 -12.90
CA PRO A 236 -8.88 -11.31 -13.18
C PRO A 236 -7.51 -11.10 -12.52
N ILE A 237 -6.82 -12.20 -12.26
CA ILE A 237 -5.46 -12.21 -11.69
C ILE A 237 -4.58 -12.94 -12.68
N GLY A 238 -3.55 -12.26 -13.17
CA GLY A 238 -2.62 -12.78 -14.17
C GLY A 238 -1.33 -13.28 -13.54
N LEU A 239 -0.78 -14.36 -14.11
CA LEU A 239 0.60 -14.77 -13.94
C LEU A 239 1.41 -14.19 -15.10
N TYR A 240 2.44 -13.44 -14.76
CA TYR A 240 3.34 -12.81 -15.71
C TYR A 240 4.70 -13.46 -15.60
N ARG A 241 5.33 -13.61 -16.77
CA ARG A 241 6.75 -13.90 -16.88
C ARG A 241 7.49 -12.60 -17.02
N VAL A 242 8.53 -12.43 -16.22
CA VAL A 242 9.40 -11.27 -16.21
C VAL A 242 10.75 -11.71 -16.78
N GLY A 243 11.10 -11.13 -17.93
CA GLY A 243 12.35 -11.49 -18.60
C GLY A 243 13.58 -11.12 -17.77
N ARG A 244 14.71 -11.78 -18.03
CA ARG A 244 15.99 -11.62 -17.30
C ARG A 244 16.47 -10.18 -17.02
N GLN A 245 16.18 -9.23 -17.89
CA GLN A 245 16.59 -7.83 -17.67
C GLN A 245 15.66 -7.08 -16.70
N GLY A 246 14.60 -7.75 -16.24
CA GLY A 246 13.58 -7.18 -15.38
C GLY A 246 12.81 -6.05 -16.05
N GLN A 247 12.87 -5.91 -17.37
CA GLN A 247 12.32 -4.73 -18.05
C GLN A 247 10.88 -4.93 -18.47
N GLU A 248 10.46 -6.14 -18.85
CA GLU A 248 9.14 -6.38 -19.43
C GLU A 248 8.46 -7.58 -18.76
N ALA A 249 7.24 -7.37 -18.28
CA ALA A 249 6.36 -8.40 -17.78
C ALA A 249 5.32 -8.78 -18.84
N VAL A 250 5.27 -10.06 -19.22
CA VAL A 250 4.36 -10.59 -20.24
C VAL A 250 3.37 -11.55 -19.59
N LEU A 251 2.07 -11.32 -19.83
CA LEU A 251 1.02 -12.21 -19.34
C LEU A 251 1.18 -13.62 -19.94
N GLU A 252 1.37 -14.63 -19.10
CA GLU A 252 1.37 -16.03 -19.54
C GLU A 252 -0.05 -16.60 -19.51
N ARG A 253 -0.78 -16.36 -18.42
CA ARG A 253 -2.15 -16.85 -18.23
C ARG A 253 -2.87 -16.15 -17.09
N THR A 254 -4.19 -16.15 -17.15
CA THR A 254 -5.06 -15.85 -16.01
C THR A 254 -5.08 -17.05 -15.06
N VAL A 255 -4.79 -16.82 -13.77
CA VAL A 255 -4.76 -17.87 -12.73
C VAL A 255 -6.03 -17.94 -11.90
N GLY A 256 -6.88 -16.93 -12.00
CA GLY A 256 -8.15 -16.87 -11.30
C GLY A 256 -8.79 -15.50 -11.39
N HIS A 257 -9.85 -15.31 -10.62
CA HIS A 257 -10.56 -14.04 -10.52
C HIS A 257 -11.13 -13.85 -9.12
N VAL A 258 -11.46 -12.60 -8.79
CA VAL A 258 -12.28 -12.24 -7.63
C VAL A 258 -13.49 -11.44 -8.07
N VAL A 259 -14.63 -11.68 -7.43
CA VAL A 259 -15.81 -10.82 -7.57
C VAL A 259 -15.80 -9.82 -6.43
N MET A 260 -15.79 -8.54 -6.76
CA MET A 260 -15.58 -7.49 -5.77
C MET A 260 -16.80 -7.33 -4.86
N PRO A 261 -16.64 -7.49 -3.52
CA PRO A 261 -17.73 -7.31 -2.57
C PRO A 261 -18.04 -5.83 -2.35
N ALA A 262 -19.11 -5.55 -1.59
CA ALA A 262 -19.49 -4.19 -1.20
C ALA A 262 -18.36 -3.41 -0.50
N SER A 263 -17.48 -4.11 0.24
CA SER A 263 -16.30 -3.50 0.87
C SER A 263 -15.21 -3.10 -0.12
N ARG A 264 -15.33 -3.43 -1.41
CA ARG A 264 -14.30 -3.21 -2.45
C ARG A 264 -12.91 -3.75 -2.06
N VAL A 265 -12.89 -4.79 -1.23
CA VAL A 265 -11.68 -5.56 -0.87
C VAL A 265 -12.03 -7.04 -0.86
N ALA A 266 -11.34 -7.81 -1.69
CA ALA A 266 -11.45 -9.26 -1.77
C ALA A 266 -10.10 -9.92 -1.45
N ASN A 267 -10.12 -11.15 -0.92
CA ASN A 267 -8.91 -11.95 -0.78
C ASN A 267 -8.93 -13.03 -1.86
N PHE A 268 -7.79 -13.25 -2.51
CA PHE A 268 -7.58 -14.37 -3.42
C PHE A 268 -6.54 -15.32 -2.84
N THR A 269 -6.81 -16.62 -2.85
CA THR A 269 -5.85 -17.64 -2.42
C THR A 269 -5.16 -18.22 -3.65
N VAL A 270 -3.86 -18.04 -3.72
CA VAL A 270 -3.06 -18.45 -4.88
C VAL A 270 -2.91 -19.98 -4.92
N PRO A 271 -3.18 -20.60 -6.08
CA PRO A 271 -2.95 -22.03 -6.29
C PRO A 271 -1.51 -22.43 -5.94
N ARG A 272 -1.32 -23.66 -5.43
CA ARG A 272 -0.01 -24.10 -4.92
C ARG A 272 1.08 -24.12 -5.99
N ASP A 273 0.71 -24.52 -7.21
CA ASP A 273 1.59 -24.55 -8.37
C ASP A 273 2.03 -23.14 -8.76
N VAL A 274 1.09 -22.19 -8.82
CA VAL A 274 1.37 -20.78 -9.10
C VAL A 274 2.23 -20.16 -8.01
N PHE A 275 1.92 -20.43 -6.74
CA PHE A 275 2.67 -19.91 -5.60
C PHE A 275 4.15 -20.34 -5.64
N ARG A 276 4.44 -21.61 -5.97
CA ARG A 276 5.83 -22.06 -6.13
C ARG A 276 6.57 -21.27 -7.21
N LEU A 277 5.94 -21.05 -8.36
CA LEU A 277 6.55 -20.30 -9.47
C LEU A 277 6.92 -18.86 -9.08
N VAL A 278 6.12 -18.20 -8.24
CA VAL A 278 6.34 -16.80 -7.86
C VAL A 278 7.15 -16.61 -6.58
N SER A 279 7.27 -17.66 -5.76
CA SER A 279 8.02 -17.62 -4.49
C SER A 279 9.41 -18.23 -4.58
N ASP A 280 9.64 -19.16 -5.52
CA ASP A 280 10.94 -19.79 -5.68
C ASP A 280 11.90 -18.80 -6.36
N GLU A 281 13.11 -18.65 -5.80
CA GLU A 281 14.16 -17.85 -6.43
C GLU A 281 14.51 -18.52 -7.77
N PRO A 282 14.43 -17.80 -8.91
CA PRO A 282 14.68 -18.40 -10.21
C PRO A 282 16.12 -18.91 -10.29
N SER A 283 16.32 -20.07 -10.90
CA SER A 283 17.67 -20.58 -11.13
C SER A 283 18.46 -19.61 -12.01
N ALA A 284 19.79 -19.65 -11.94
CA ALA A 284 20.64 -18.80 -12.78
C ALA A 284 20.31 -18.99 -14.28
N GLY A 285 19.69 -17.98 -14.88
CA GLY A 285 19.28 -17.98 -16.28
C GLY A 285 17.80 -18.29 -16.55
N GLU A 286 16.97 -18.50 -15.53
CA GLU A 286 15.53 -18.62 -15.69
C GLU A 286 14.84 -17.25 -15.58
N ASP A 287 13.70 -17.10 -16.26
CA ASP A 287 12.83 -15.93 -16.09
C ASP A 287 12.13 -16.01 -14.73
N SER A 288 11.85 -14.86 -14.11
CA SER A 288 11.06 -14.82 -12.87
C SER A 288 9.57 -14.71 -13.19
N HIS A 289 8.73 -15.05 -12.21
CA HIS A 289 7.29 -14.93 -12.32
C HIS A 289 6.73 -13.99 -11.27
N CYS A 290 5.69 -13.25 -11.65
CA CYS A 290 4.97 -12.39 -10.72
C CYS A 290 3.47 -12.47 -10.96
N LEU A 291 2.70 -12.04 -9.95
CA LEU A 291 1.26 -11.87 -10.09
C LEU A 291 0.94 -10.39 -10.31
N SER A 292 -0.10 -10.11 -11.09
CA SER A 292 -0.65 -8.76 -11.24
C SER A 292 -2.16 -8.79 -11.44
N VAL A 293 -2.78 -7.63 -11.26
CA VAL A 293 -4.19 -7.35 -11.52
C VAL A 293 -4.29 -6.18 -12.52
N PRO A 294 -5.41 -6.03 -13.25
CA PRO A 294 -5.55 -4.97 -14.24
C PRO A 294 -5.57 -3.60 -13.58
N GLN A 295 -4.59 -2.75 -13.86
CA GLN A 295 -4.52 -1.38 -13.36
C GLN A 295 -3.91 -0.48 -14.45
N GLU A 296 -4.17 0.83 -14.39
CA GLU A 296 -3.68 1.79 -15.40
C GLU A 296 -2.14 1.83 -15.49
N ARG A 297 -1.46 1.44 -14.40
CA ARG A 297 0.00 1.26 -14.32
C ARG A 297 0.29 -0.07 -13.64
N GLN A 298 0.44 -1.15 -14.39
CA GLN A 298 0.66 -2.48 -13.83
C GLN A 298 2.01 -2.60 -13.11
N ALA A 299 2.02 -3.37 -12.02
CA ALA A 299 3.20 -3.65 -11.22
C ALA A 299 3.14 -5.09 -10.71
N CYS A 300 4.30 -5.73 -10.60
CA CYS A 300 4.42 -7.07 -10.06
C CYS A 300 4.16 -7.08 -8.54
N MET A 301 3.40 -8.06 -8.06
CA MET A 301 3.30 -8.37 -6.64
C MET A 301 4.43 -9.33 -6.24
N GLY A 302 5.20 -8.93 -5.23
CA GLY A 302 6.18 -9.74 -4.50
C GLY A 302 5.78 -9.93 -3.03
#